data_AF-A0A4R6Q0J2-F1
#
_entry.id   AF-A0A4R6Q0J2-F1
#
_cell.length_a   1.000
_cell.length_b   1.000
_cell.length_c   1.000
_cell.angle_alpha   90.00
_cell.angle_beta   90.00
_cell.angle_gamma   90.00
#
_symmetry.space_group_name_H-M   'P 1'
#
loop_
_entity.id
_entity.type
_entity.pdbx_description
1 polymer ?
#
loop_
_entity_poly.entity_id
_entity_poly.type
_entity_poly.pdbx_seq_one_letter_code
_entity_poly.pdbx_strand_id
1 'polypeptide(L)'
;MAIDRQKQRTLLRLTNFGADTEKKITALSVTDILSIPGVTVTEIHTITELQDAIKGHRVIRYLSGGTDVKPKEAVKEEDDHGHEDRDCGSEDIG
;
A
#
# COMPACT_ATOMS: atom_id res chain seq x y z
N MET A 1 -1.82 12.76 -12.49
CA MET A 1 -2.27 11.54 -11.78
C MET A 1 -2.07 10.38 -12.74
N ALA A 2 -1.14 9.48 -12.47
CA ALA A 2 -0.84 8.36 -13.35
C ALA A 2 -0.89 7.07 -12.54
N ILE A 3 -1.52 6.04 -13.12
CA ILE A 3 -1.45 4.68 -12.60
C ILE A 3 0.02 4.25 -12.68
N ASP A 4 0.50 3.53 -11.67
CA ASP A 4 1.84 2.97 -11.67
C ASP A 4 2.10 2.16 -12.95
N ARG A 5 3.25 2.41 -13.60
CA ARG A 5 3.58 1.82 -14.91
C ARG A 5 3.65 0.30 -14.85
N GLN A 6 4.09 -0.27 -13.73
CA GLN A 6 4.15 -1.70 -13.55
C GLN A 6 2.74 -2.29 -13.41
N LYS A 7 1.88 -1.68 -12.58
CA LYS A 7 0.46 -2.08 -12.46
C LYS A 7 -0.27 -2.02 -13.80
N GLN A 8 -0.04 -0.97 -14.58
CA GLN A 8 -0.61 -0.83 -15.92
C GLN A 8 -0.12 -1.95 -16.87
N ARG A 9 1.18 -2.28 -16.84
CA ARG A 9 1.73 -3.36 -17.68
C ARG A 9 1.21 -4.73 -17.28
N THR A 10 1.08 -4.99 -15.98
CA THR A 10 0.49 -6.24 -15.46
C THR A 10 -0.95 -6.39 -15.93
N LEU A 11 -1.76 -5.33 -15.80
CA LEU A 11 -3.15 -5.30 -16.29
C LEU A 11 -3.23 -5.63 -17.78
N LEU A 12 -2.41 -4.98 -18.61
CA LEU A 12 -2.40 -5.23 -20.06
C LEU A 12 -2.03 -6.68 -20.38
N ARG A 13 -1.13 -7.28 -19.59
CA ARG A 13 -0.75 -8.68 -19.78
C ARG A 13 -1.87 -9.64 -19.39
N LEU A 14 -2.58 -9.38 -18.28
CA LEU A 14 -3.75 -10.15 -17.87
C LEU A 14 -4.85 -10.09 -18.94
N THR A 15 -5.13 -8.91 -19.49
CA THR A 15 -6.13 -8.76 -20.56
C THR A 15 -5.72 -9.50 -21.83
N ASN A 16 -4.44 -9.46 -22.21
CA ASN A 16 -3.93 -10.22 -23.37
C ASN A 16 -3.96 -11.74 -23.15
N PHE A 17 -3.83 -12.19 -21.90
CA PHE A 17 -3.99 -13.60 -21.51
C PHE A 17 -5.46 -14.05 -21.49
N GLY A 18 -6.42 -13.13 -21.61
CA GLY A 18 -7.86 -13.42 -21.61
C GLY A 18 -8.54 -13.24 -20.24
N ALA A 19 -7.82 -12.73 -19.23
CA ALA A 19 -8.34 -12.35 -17.93
C ALA A 19 -8.78 -10.86 -17.94
N ASP A 20 -9.82 -10.57 -18.70
CA ASP A 20 -10.35 -9.23 -18.99
C ASP A 20 -11.47 -8.76 -18.03
N THR A 21 -11.87 -9.60 -17.08
CA THR A 21 -12.90 -9.27 -16.09
C THR A 21 -12.37 -9.51 -14.68
N GLU A 22 -12.88 -8.75 -13.72
CA GLU A 22 -12.55 -8.93 -12.30
C GLU A 22 -12.73 -10.38 -11.85
N LYS A 23 -13.82 -11.02 -12.28
CA LYS A 23 -14.10 -12.43 -11.98
C LYS A 23 -13.01 -13.36 -12.50
N LYS A 24 -12.58 -13.19 -13.76
CA LYS A 24 -11.50 -14.00 -14.34
C LYS A 24 -10.18 -13.75 -13.62
N ILE A 25 -9.85 -12.49 -13.30
CA ILE A 25 -8.63 -12.15 -12.58
C ILE A 25 -8.61 -12.82 -11.19
N THR A 26 -9.73 -12.79 -10.45
CA THR A 26 -9.82 -13.47 -9.14
C THR A 26 -9.84 -14.99 -9.21
N ALA A 27 -10.20 -15.57 -10.36
CA ALA A 27 -10.22 -17.00 -10.58
C ALA A 27 -8.85 -17.58 -10.97
N LEU A 28 -7.89 -16.75 -11.35
CA LEU A 28 -6.54 -17.19 -11.68
C LEU A 28 -5.87 -17.83 -10.45
N SER A 29 -5.49 -19.09 -10.59
CA SER A 29 -4.64 -19.76 -9.62
C SER A 29 -3.18 -19.35 -9.79
N VAL A 30 -2.34 -19.64 -8.80
CA VAL A 30 -0.89 -19.41 -8.89
C VAL A 30 -0.29 -20.14 -10.09
N THR A 31 -0.76 -21.35 -10.40
CA THR A 31 -0.34 -22.11 -11.58
C THR A 31 -0.72 -21.41 -12.89
N ASP A 32 -1.90 -20.81 -12.96
CA ASP A 32 -2.35 -20.05 -14.14
C ASP A 32 -1.49 -18.80 -14.34
N ILE A 33 -1.18 -18.09 -13.25
CA ILE A 33 -0.33 -16.90 -13.26
C ILE A 33 1.08 -17.25 -13.77
N LEU A 34 1.67 -18.35 -13.30
CA LEU A 34 2.97 -18.83 -13.75
C LEU A 34 2.97 -19.25 -15.22
N SER A 35 1.81 -19.60 -15.77
CA SER A 35 1.65 -19.95 -17.19
C SER A 35 1.58 -18.72 -18.10
N ILE A 36 1.51 -17.50 -17.56
CA ILE A 36 1.49 -16.27 -18.34
C ILE A 36 2.90 -16.04 -18.95
N PRO A 37 3.02 -15.97 -20.29
CA PRO A 37 4.31 -15.78 -20.94
C PRO A 37 4.99 -14.47 -20.51
N GLY A 38 6.26 -14.56 -20.09
CA GLY A 38 7.07 -13.39 -19.72
C GLY A 38 6.56 -12.64 -18.49
N VAL A 39 5.83 -13.33 -17.60
CA VAL A 39 5.49 -12.80 -16.27
C VAL A 39 6.75 -12.74 -15.40
N THR A 40 6.91 -11.63 -14.68
CA THR A 40 8.02 -11.44 -13.72
C THR A 40 7.53 -11.68 -12.29
N VAL A 41 8.43 -12.01 -11.36
CA VAL A 41 8.08 -12.24 -9.94
C VAL A 41 7.34 -11.03 -9.35
N THR A 42 7.77 -9.81 -9.70
CA THR A 42 7.11 -8.58 -9.24
C THR A 42 5.68 -8.46 -9.77
N GLU A 43 5.44 -8.89 -11.01
CA GLU A 43 4.10 -8.91 -11.61
C GLU A 43 3.22 -9.98 -10.98
N ILE A 44 3.76 -11.16 -10.63
CA ILE A 44 3.02 -12.18 -9.87
C ILE A 44 2.51 -11.59 -8.56
N HIS A 45 3.36 -10.89 -7.81
CA HIS A 45 2.96 -10.22 -6.57
C HIS A 45 1.88 -9.15 -6.83
N THR A 46 2.07 -8.34 -7.87
CA THR A 46 1.10 -7.31 -8.29
C THR A 46 -0.27 -7.92 -8.64
N ILE A 47 -0.30 -9.12 -9.25
CA ILE A 47 -1.54 -9.85 -9.57
C ILE A 47 -2.22 -10.31 -8.30
N THR A 48 -1.47 -10.89 -7.34
CA THR A 48 -2.05 -11.34 -6.07
C THR A 48 -2.64 -10.17 -5.27
N GLU A 49 -1.94 -9.03 -5.21
CA GLU A 49 -2.46 -7.81 -4.59
C GLU A 49 -3.71 -7.28 -5.31
N LEU A 50 -3.73 -7.36 -6.65
CA LEU A 50 -4.90 -6.97 -7.45
C LEU A 50 -6.11 -7.86 -7.16
N GLN A 51 -5.91 -9.18 -7.01
CA GLN A 51 -6.97 -10.12 -6.64
C GLN A 51 -7.58 -9.75 -5.29
N ASP A 52 -6.76 -9.36 -4.31
CA ASP A 52 -7.23 -8.93 -2.99
C ASP A 52 -7.92 -7.56 -3.04
N ALA A 53 -7.42 -6.63 -3.86
CA ALA A 53 -8.05 -5.34 -4.10
C ALA A 53 -9.45 -5.50 -4.74
N ILE A 54 -9.63 -6.45 -5.66
CA ILE A 54 -10.92 -6.77 -6.28
C ILE A 54 -11.89 -7.32 -5.23
N LYS A 55 -11.48 -8.33 -4.45
CA LYS A 55 -12.29 -8.91 -3.36
C LYS A 55 -12.71 -7.86 -2.34
N GLY A 56 -11.82 -6.89 -2.08
CA GLY A 56 -12.06 -5.77 -1.18
C GLY A 56 -12.82 -4.59 -1.79
N HIS A 57 -13.25 -4.64 -3.06
CA HIS A 57 -13.88 -3.52 -3.77
C HIS A 57 -13.06 -2.22 -3.74
N ARG A 58 -11.72 -2.34 -3.77
CA ARG A 58 -10.74 -1.24 -3.65
C ARG A 58 -9.78 -1.15 -4.84
N VAL A 59 -10.21 -1.59 -6.02
CA VAL A 59 -9.37 -1.62 -7.24
C VAL A 59 -8.86 -0.23 -7.62
N ILE A 60 -9.73 0.77 -7.65
CA ILE A 60 -9.35 2.14 -7.99
C ILE A 60 -8.32 2.69 -6.99
N ARG A 61 -8.54 2.45 -5.70
CA ARG A 61 -7.59 2.82 -4.65
C ARG A 61 -6.22 2.18 -4.88
N TYR A 62 -6.20 0.88 -5.15
CA TYR A 62 -4.97 0.13 -5.42
C TYR A 62 -4.22 0.64 -6.66
N LEU A 63 -4.92 0.91 -7.77
CA LEU A 63 -4.30 1.35 -9.03
C LEU A 63 -3.85 2.82 -8.99
N SER A 64 -4.62 3.68 -8.33
CA SER A 64 -4.32 5.11 -8.22
C SER A 64 -3.33 5.47 -7.10
N GLY A 65 -3.03 4.52 -6.19
CA GLY A 65 -2.29 4.82 -4.97
C GLY A 65 -3.08 5.68 -3.99
N GLY A 66 -4.38 5.83 -4.19
CA GLY A 66 -5.26 6.55 -3.30
C GLY A 66 -5.30 5.92 -1.91
N THR A 67 -5.70 6.71 -0.92
CA THR A 67 -5.97 6.22 0.43
C THR A 67 -7.41 6.55 0.78
N ASP A 68 -8.16 5.57 1.31
CA ASP A 68 -9.44 5.84 1.98
C ASP A 68 -9.10 6.45 3.35
N VAL A 69 -8.38 7.58 3.38
CA VAL A 69 -8.25 8.34 4.62
C VAL A 69 -9.64 8.91 4.90
N LYS A 70 -10.35 8.28 5.83
CA LYS A 70 -11.21 9.07 6.71
C LYS A 70 -10.29 10.12 7.34
N PRO A 71 -10.59 11.42 7.25
CA PRO A 71 -9.82 12.43 7.96
C PRO A 71 -9.76 11.98 9.42
N LYS A 72 -8.57 11.62 9.88
CA LYS A 72 -8.32 11.39 11.29
C LYS A 72 -8.26 12.80 11.86
N GLU A 73 -9.20 13.12 12.73
CA GLU A 73 -9.25 14.38 13.45
C GLU A 73 -7.85 14.74 13.97
N ALA A 74 -7.51 16.02 13.81
CA ALA A 74 -6.26 16.59 14.26
C ALA A 74 -6.01 16.23 15.73
N VAL A 75 -4.92 15.51 15.98
CA VAL A 75 -4.31 15.52 17.31
C VAL A 75 -3.78 16.94 17.48
N LYS A 76 -4.38 17.68 18.41
CA LYS A 76 -3.93 19.01 18.80
C LYS A 76 -2.52 18.89 19.35
N GLU A 77 -1.63 19.72 18.80
CA GLU A 77 -0.40 20.14 19.46
C GLU A 77 -0.78 20.79 20.79
N GLU A 78 -0.36 20.19 21.90
CA GLU A 78 -0.34 20.84 23.21
C GLU A 78 1.12 20.93 23.62
N ASP A 79 1.69 22.10 23.30
CA ASP A 79 2.83 22.69 24.00
C ASP A 79 2.53 22.68 25.51
N ASP A 80 3.29 21.93 26.30
CA ASP A 80 3.40 22.20 27.73
C ASP A 80 4.86 22.35 28.13
N HIS A 81 5.09 23.42 28.88
CA HIS A 81 6.34 24.12 29.07
C HIS A 81 7.38 23.31 29.83
N GLY A 82 8.64 23.52 29.43
CA GLY A 82 9.81 23.05 30.16
C GLY A 82 9.79 23.55 31.60
N HIS A 83 10.04 22.62 32.52
CA HIS A 83 10.42 22.95 33.88
C HIS A 83 11.92 22.69 34.05
N GLU A 84 12.70 23.77 33.89
CA GLU A 84 14.06 23.85 34.40
C GLU A 84 14.00 24.07 35.91
N ASP A 85 14.05 22.98 36.67
CA ASP A 85 14.34 23.06 38.10
C ASP A 85 15.82 22.76 38.34
N ARG A 86 16.49 23.84 38.73
CA ARG A 86 17.85 23.96 39.25
C ARG A 86 18.13 22.88 40.28
N ASP A 87 19.05 21.97 39.99
CA ASP A 87 19.73 21.25 41.05
C ASP A 87 20.75 22.21 41.67
N CYS A 88 20.37 22.70 42.85
CA CYS A 88 21.11 23.63 43.68
C CYS A 88 22.35 22.91 44.22
N GLY A 89 23.54 23.42 43.89
CA GLY A 89 24.80 22.88 44.40
C GLY A 89 24.82 22.87 45.93
N SER A 90 24.97 21.68 46.51
CA SER A 90 25.37 21.51 47.90
C SER A 90 26.89 21.54 47.99
N GLU A 91 27.39 22.56 48.68
CA GLU A 91 28.78 22.69 49.12
C GLU A 91 29.13 21.55 50.10
N ASP A 92 30.05 20.66 49.73
CA ASP A 92 30.71 19.75 50.68
C ASP A 92 32.08 20.33 51.02
N ILE A 93 32.16 20.93 52.22
CA ILE A 93 33.38 21.38 52.86
C ILE A 93 34.03 20.16 53.53
N GLY A 94 35.22 19.79 53.06
CA GLY A 94 36.11 18.82 53.70
C GLY A 94 37.57 19.13 53.41
#